data_AF-A0A4P8KQ45-F1
#
_entry.id   AF-A0A4P8KQ45-F1
#
_cell.length_a   1.000
_cell.length_b   1.000
_cell.length_c   1.000
_cell.angle_alpha   90.00
_cell.angle_beta   90.00
_cell.angle_gamma   90.00
#
_symmetry.space_group_name_H-M   'P 1'
#
loop_
_entity.id
_entity.type
_entity.pdbx_description
1 polymer ?
#
loop_
_entity_poly.entity_id
_entity_poly.type
_entity_poly.pdbx_seq_one_letter_code
_entity_poly.pdbx_strand_id
1 'polypeptide(L)'
;MDPRVRRTQERLRAAAFELASTTRLSQISVTDLCRAAGVTRDTFYRHTAGVAELMADALEAELQEVTATLGADAAIGDGERMLLEHVRTRAVVYRSAMEPLLAAPVRAGLERSLRQGLEQWVHQRPGIVPAAIAGDAAAVSLAVAYAAAGTVGAIEEWLRTDMADLDRAVAVILTASAGWWQL
;
A
#
# COMPACT_ATOMS: atom_id res chain seq x y z
N MET A 1 -16.51 -17.02 -1.84
CA MET A 1 -15.21 -17.41 -2.44
C MET A 1 -14.93 -18.88 -2.09
N ASP A 2 -14.55 -19.71 -3.07
CA ASP A 2 -14.25 -21.13 -2.85
C ASP A 2 -13.03 -21.29 -1.91
N PRO A 3 -13.10 -22.09 -0.83
CA PRO A 3 -11.97 -22.36 0.08
C PRO A 3 -10.67 -22.78 -0.63
N ARG A 4 -10.77 -23.48 -1.77
CA ARG A 4 -9.61 -23.93 -2.56
C ARG A 4 -8.90 -22.77 -3.25
N VAL A 5 -9.67 -21.80 -3.74
CA VAL A 5 -9.14 -20.57 -4.36
C VAL A 5 -8.38 -19.76 -3.33
N ARG A 6 -8.96 -19.57 -2.13
CA ARG A 6 -8.32 -18.83 -1.03
C ARG A 6 -7.00 -19.46 -0.61
N ARG A 7 -6.99 -20.78 -0.37
CA ARG A 7 -5.77 -21.51 0.00
C ARG A 7 -4.67 -21.42 -1.06
N THR A 8 -5.05 -21.36 -2.34
CA THR A 8 -4.10 -21.20 -3.44
C THR A 8 -3.48 -19.80 -3.46
N GLN A 9 -4.31 -18.77 -3.28
CA GLN A 9 -3.83 -17.39 -3.17
C GLN A 9 -2.91 -17.20 -1.95
N GLU A 10 -3.27 -17.73 -0.78
CA GLU A 10 -2.43 -17.69 0.43
C GLU A 10 -1.04 -18.31 0.18
N ARG A 11 -0.97 -19.48 -0.47
CA ARG A 11 0.29 -20.13 -0.82
C ARG A 11 1.14 -19.31 -1.80
N LEU A 12 0.49 -18.72 -2.81
CA LEU A 12 1.15 -17.84 -3.77
C LEU A 12 1.73 -16.59 -3.09
N ARG A 13 0.95 -15.93 -2.24
CA ARG A 13 1.39 -14.75 -1.48
C ARG A 13 2.56 -15.07 -0.57
N ALA A 14 2.47 -16.15 0.20
CA ALA A 14 3.54 -16.60 1.10
C ALA A 14 4.84 -16.86 0.34
N ALA A 15 4.79 -17.60 -0.76
CA ALA A 15 5.96 -17.88 -1.59
C ALA A 15 6.55 -16.61 -2.24
N ALA A 16 5.70 -15.65 -2.63
CA ALA A 16 6.15 -14.40 -3.20
C ALA A 16 6.89 -13.54 -2.16
N PHE A 17 6.37 -13.44 -0.93
CA PHE A 17 7.05 -12.75 0.17
C PHE A 17 8.38 -13.41 0.55
N GLU A 18 8.42 -14.74 0.61
CA GLU A 18 9.65 -15.49 0.90
C GLU A 18 10.72 -15.19 -0.15
N LEU A 19 10.39 -15.32 -1.44
CA LEU A 19 11.34 -15.03 -2.53
C LEU A 19 11.76 -13.57 -2.56
N ALA A 20 10.83 -12.64 -2.33
CA ALA A 20 11.09 -11.20 -2.29
C ALA A 20 11.95 -10.76 -1.10
N SER A 21 12.16 -11.62 -0.10
CA SER A 21 13.03 -11.34 1.04
C SER A 21 14.53 -11.45 0.71
N THR A 22 14.88 -12.21 -0.33
CA THR A 22 16.27 -12.45 -0.75
C THR A 22 16.55 -12.08 -2.20
N THR A 23 15.51 -11.93 -3.02
CA THR A 23 15.62 -11.74 -4.46
C THR A 23 14.84 -10.50 -4.89
N ARG A 24 15.38 -9.72 -5.82
CA ARG A 24 14.63 -8.59 -6.38
C ARG A 24 13.39 -9.08 -7.09
N LEU A 25 12.30 -8.34 -6.96
CA LEU A 25 11.01 -8.71 -7.52
C LEU A 25 11.07 -8.89 -9.04
N SER A 26 11.83 -8.04 -9.72
CA SER A 26 12.07 -8.11 -11.18
C SER A 26 12.80 -9.38 -11.63
N GLN A 27 13.48 -10.08 -10.71
CA GLN A 27 14.25 -11.30 -10.97
C GLN A 27 13.49 -12.58 -10.58
N ILE A 28 12.36 -12.48 -9.91
CA ILE A 28 11.55 -13.63 -9.53
C ILE A 28 10.78 -14.12 -10.76
N SER A 29 11.08 -15.33 -11.23
CA SER A 29 10.35 -15.94 -12.33
C SER A 29 9.02 -16.54 -11.86
N VAL A 30 8.01 -16.54 -12.73
CA VAL A 30 6.73 -17.24 -12.47
C VAL A 30 6.97 -18.73 -12.19
N THR A 31 7.95 -19.35 -12.85
CA THR A 31 8.29 -20.76 -12.66
C THR A 31 8.80 -21.04 -11.25
N ASP A 32 9.73 -20.23 -10.75
CA ASP A 32 10.30 -20.40 -9.41
C ASP A 32 9.26 -20.13 -8.33
N LEU A 33 8.42 -19.11 -8.53
CA LEU A 33 7.29 -18.82 -7.66
C LEU A 33 6.28 -19.97 -7.63
N CYS A 34 5.90 -20.51 -8.79
CA CYS A 34 4.99 -21.66 -8.88
C CYS A 34 5.56 -22.89 -8.17
N ARG A 35 6.87 -23.13 -8.30
CA ARG A 35 7.58 -24.22 -7.63
C ARG A 35 7.54 -24.04 -6.11
N ALA A 36 7.89 -22.86 -5.61
CA ALA A 36 7.87 -22.53 -4.19
C ALA A 36 6.46 -22.62 -3.60
N ALA A 37 5.45 -22.11 -4.30
CA ALA A 37 4.05 -22.17 -3.88
C ALA A 37 3.45 -23.57 -4.04
N GLY A 38 4.06 -24.48 -4.81
CA GLY A 38 3.55 -25.81 -5.15
C GLY A 38 2.27 -25.78 -6.00
N VAL A 39 2.20 -24.89 -6.98
CA VAL A 39 1.07 -24.74 -7.91
C VAL A 39 1.54 -24.81 -9.37
N THR A 40 0.62 -25.02 -10.31
CA THR A 40 0.94 -24.99 -11.75
C THR A 40 0.95 -23.56 -12.28
N ARG A 41 1.64 -23.32 -13.40
CA ARG A 41 1.60 -22.03 -14.11
C ARG A 41 0.18 -21.67 -14.57
N ASP A 42 -0.59 -22.65 -15.03
CA ASP A 42 -2.00 -22.46 -15.36
C ASP A 42 -2.79 -21.94 -14.14
N THR A 43 -2.57 -22.53 -12.97
CA THR A 43 -3.18 -22.07 -11.72
C THR A 43 -2.74 -20.66 -11.35
N PHE A 44 -1.46 -20.33 -11.50
CA PHE A 44 -0.95 -18.98 -11.27
C PHE A 44 -1.67 -17.93 -12.13
N TYR A 45 -1.76 -18.15 -13.44
CA TYR A 45 -2.34 -17.17 -14.36
C TYR A 45 -3.86 -17.03 -14.24
N ARG A 46 -4.57 -17.98 -13.62
CA ARG A 46 -5.97 -17.80 -13.24
C ARG A 46 -6.18 -16.81 -12.08
N HIS A 47 -5.13 -16.52 -11.32
CA HIS A 47 -5.21 -15.68 -10.12
C HIS A 47 -4.53 -14.33 -10.26
N THR A 48 -3.51 -14.21 -11.11
CA THR A 48 -2.72 -12.99 -11.22
C THR A 48 -2.09 -12.87 -12.61
N ALA A 49 -1.90 -11.63 -13.08
CA ALA A 49 -1.26 -11.35 -14.37
C ALA A 49 0.28 -11.50 -14.32
N GLY A 50 0.88 -11.49 -13.13
CA GLY A 50 2.33 -11.55 -12.98
C GLY A 50 2.79 -11.40 -11.53
N VAL A 51 4.09 -11.57 -11.30
CA VAL A 51 4.66 -11.57 -9.94
C VAL A 51 4.46 -10.21 -9.26
N ALA A 52 4.64 -9.10 -9.98
CA ALA A 52 4.43 -7.76 -9.43
C ALA A 52 2.96 -7.48 -9.07
N GLU A 53 2.02 -7.97 -9.88
CA GLU A 53 0.58 -7.85 -9.60
C GLU A 53 0.22 -8.66 -8.34
N LEU A 54 0.70 -9.90 -8.24
CA LEU A 54 0.51 -10.72 -7.04
C LEU A 54 1.06 -10.03 -5.78
N MET A 55 2.24 -9.40 -5.88
CA MET A 55 2.83 -8.68 -4.75
C MET A 55 2.02 -7.45 -4.38
N ALA A 56 1.50 -6.70 -5.36
CA ALA A 56 0.61 -5.58 -5.11
C ALA A 56 -0.64 -6.02 -4.36
N ASP A 57 -1.31 -7.08 -4.85
CA ASP A 57 -2.50 -7.66 -4.21
C ASP A 57 -2.21 -8.19 -2.79
N ALA A 58 -1.02 -8.75 -2.57
CA ALA A 58 -0.62 -9.27 -1.27
C ALA A 58 -0.40 -8.15 -0.25
N LEU A 59 0.33 -7.11 -0.62
CA LEU A 59 0.60 -5.95 0.22
C LEU A 59 -0.66 -5.13 0.48
N GLU A 60 -1.51 -4.94 -0.53
CA GLU A 60 -2.81 -4.27 -0.39
C GLU A 60 -3.72 -5.03 0.59
N ALA A 61 -3.77 -6.36 0.50
CA ALA A 61 -4.56 -7.17 1.44
C ALA A 61 -4.04 -7.04 2.89
N GLU A 62 -2.73 -7.09 3.11
CA GLU A 62 -2.16 -6.89 4.45
C GLU A 62 -2.43 -5.48 4.98
N LEU A 63 -2.32 -4.46 4.12
CA LEU A 63 -2.60 -3.07 4.52
C LEU A 63 -4.08 -2.86 4.87
N GLN A 64 -5.00 -3.51 4.14
CA GLN A 64 -6.43 -3.51 4.48
C GLN A 64 -6.69 -4.18 5.83
N GLU A 65 -6.04 -5.30 6.13
CA GLU A 65 -6.17 -5.98 7.42
C GLU A 65 -5.65 -5.11 8.58
N VAL A 66 -4.51 -4.45 8.38
CA VAL A 66 -3.93 -3.53 9.36
C VAL A 66 -4.88 -2.35 9.59
N THR A 67 -5.29 -1.66 8.53
CA THR A 67 -6.15 -0.46 8.64
C THR A 67 -7.57 -0.75 9.12
N ALA A 68 -8.08 -1.97 8.97
CA ALA A 68 -9.38 -2.38 9.53
C ALA A 68 -9.44 -2.29 11.06
N THR A 69 -8.29 -2.18 11.75
CA THR A 69 -8.21 -2.00 13.20
C THR A 69 -8.34 -0.55 13.65
N LEU A 70 -8.32 0.41 12.72
CA LEU A 70 -8.54 1.82 13.03
C LEU A 70 -9.97 2.04 13.53
N GLY A 71 -10.07 2.61 14.74
CA GLY A 71 -11.35 3.02 15.30
C GLY A 71 -11.98 4.19 14.54
N ALA A 72 -13.30 4.36 14.68
CA ALA A 72 -14.00 5.49 14.07
C ALA A 72 -13.45 6.86 14.51
N ASP A 73 -12.94 6.94 15.75
CA ASP A 73 -12.37 8.15 16.34
C ASP A 73 -10.86 8.35 16.06
N ALA A 74 -10.23 7.47 15.27
CA ALA A 74 -8.82 7.60 14.91
C ALA A 74 -8.55 8.95 14.22
N ALA A 75 -7.37 9.53 14.46
CA ALA A 75 -6.89 10.72 13.76
C ALA A 75 -6.23 10.31 12.43
N ILE A 76 -6.10 11.26 11.49
CA ILE A 76 -5.38 10.99 10.22
C ILE A 76 -3.94 10.53 10.47
N GLY A 77 -3.31 11.04 11.53
CA GLY A 77 -1.95 10.66 11.93
C GLY A 77 -1.83 9.22 12.42
N ASP A 78 -2.91 8.63 12.96
CA ASP A 78 -2.91 7.22 13.34
C ASP A 78 -2.89 6.33 12.09
N GLY A 79 -3.66 6.70 11.06
CA GLY A 79 -3.65 6.04 9.76
C GLY A 79 -2.28 6.14 9.07
N GLU A 80 -1.69 7.34 9.05
CA GLU A 80 -0.35 7.57 8.50
C GLU A 80 0.70 6.72 9.23
N ARG A 81 0.67 6.69 10.57
CA ARG A 81 1.57 5.86 11.38
C ARG A 81 1.42 4.38 11.05
N MET A 82 0.20 3.86 10.95
CA MET A 82 -0.04 2.45 10.64
C MET A 82 0.43 2.06 9.25
N LEU A 83 0.22 2.93 8.26
CA LEU A 83 0.76 2.74 6.91
C LEU A 83 2.28 2.66 6.94
N LEU A 84 2.95 3.63 7.56
CA LEU A 84 4.41 3.66 7.63
C LEU A 84 4.98 2.50 8.45
N GLU A 85 4.31 2.06 9.52
CA GLU A 85 4.69 0.86 10.27
C GLU A 85 4.59 -0.41 9.40
N HIS A 86 3.53 -0.55 8.61
CA HIS A 86 3.39 -1.65 7.66
C HIS A 86 4.53 -1.64 6.63
N VAL A 87 4.81 -0.48 6.03
CA VAL A 87 5.91 -0.31 5.06
C VAL A 87 7.26 -0.66 5.71
N ARG A 88 7.51 -0.21 6.95
CA ARG A 88 8.73 -0.51 7.70
C ARG A 88 8.87 -2.01 7.99
N THR A 89 7.79 -2.64 8.45
CA THR A 89 7.75 -4.09 8.71
C THR A 89 8.01 -4.90 7.44
N ARG A 90 7.54 -4.40 6.29
CA ARG A 90 7.74 -5.01 4.96
C ARG A 90 8.86 -4.36 4.15
N ALA A 91 9.78 -3.65 4.77
CA ALA A 91 10.75 -2.81 4.04
C ALA A 91 11.61 -3.62 3.05
N VAL A 92 12.02 -4.83 3.41
CA VAL A 92 12.78 -5.71 2.50
C VAL A 92 12.00 -6.03 1.22
N VAL A 93 10.70 -6.30 1.37
CA VAL A 93 9.81 -6.61 0.25
C VAL A 93 9.54 -5.38 -0.61
N TYR A 94 9.23 -4.23 0.00
CA TYR A 94 9.06 -2.98 -0.76
C TYR A 94 10.33 -2.60 -1.51
N ARG A 95 11.51 -2.72 -0.87
CA ARG A 95 12.81 -2.46 -1.51
C ARG A 95 13.12 -3.44 -2.64
N SER A 96 12.74 -4.72 -2.52
CA SER A 96 12.94 -5.68 -3.60
C SER A 96 12.09 -5.37 -4.84
N ALA A 97 10.99 -4.64 -4.66
CA ALA A 97 10.14 -4.11 -5.73
C ALA A 97 10.59 -2.74 -6.28
N MET A 98 11.69 -2.14 -5.81
CA MET A 98 12.05 -0.75 -6.11
C MET A 98 13.29 -0.62 -7.01
N GLU A 99 13.11 -0.14 -8.26
CA GLU A 99 14.19 0.18 -9.22
C GLU A 99 13.75 1.28 -10.23
N PRO A 100 14.13 2.57 -10.11
CA PRO A 100 14.46 3.34 -8.90
C PRO A 100 13.22 3.74 -8.06
N LEU A 101 12.02 3.53 -8.62
CA LEU A 101 10.71 3.68 -7.98
C LEU A 101 10.10 2.29 -7.77
N LEU A 102 9.03 2.21 -6.99
CA LEU A 102 8.29 0.97 -6.83
C LEU A 102 7.77 0.47 -8.18
N ALA A 103 7.80 -0.85 -8.38
CA ALA A 103 7.19 -1.50 -9.52
C ALA A 103 5.74 -1.01 -9.69
N ALA A 104 5.35 -0.70 -10.93
CA ALA A 104 4.10 0.02 -11.19
C ALA A 104 2.85 -0.60 -10.52
N PRO A 105 2.65 -1.93 -10.50
CA PRO A 105 1.53 -2.53 -9.77
C PRO A 105 1.57 -2.26 -8.26
N VAL A 106 2.74 -2.39 -7.63
CA VAL A 106 2.92 -2.18 -6.17
C VAL A 106 2.67 -0.72 -5.83
N ARG A 107 3.21 0.21 -6.64
CA ARG A 107 2.97 1.64 -6.47
C ARG A 107 1.49 2.00 -6.62
N ALA A 108 0.83 1.44 -7.64
CA ALA A 108 -0.59 1.67 -7.88
C ALA A 108 -1.48 1.08 -6.76
N GLY A 109 -1.09 -0.07 -6.19
CA GLY A 109 -1.76 -0.67 -5.03
C GLY A 109 -1.72 0.26 -3.81
N LEU A 110 -0.54 0.76 -3.43
CA LEU A 110 -0.40 1.74 -2.35
C LEU A 110 -1.23 3.00 -2.59
N GLU A 111 -1.14 3.56 -3.79
CA GLU A 111 -1.90 4.77 -4.14
C GLU A 111 -3.41 4.53 -4.05
N ARG A 112 -3.89 3.36 -4.51
CA ARG A 112 -5.30 2.97 -4.40
C ARG A 112 -5.75 2.86 -2.95
N SER A 113 -4.99 2.17 -2.10
CA SER A 113 -5.32 2.03 -0.68
C SER A 113 -5.36 3.38 0.04
N LEU A 114 -4.39 4.25 -0.24
CA LEU A 114 -4.35 5.63 0.28
C LEU A 114 -5.55 6.44 -0.16
N ARG A 115 -5.88 6.42 -1.45
CA ARG A 115 -7.06 7.14 -1.97
C ARG A 115 -8.35 6.66 -1.32
N GLN A 116 -8.53 5.35 -1.18
CA GLN A 116 -9.71 4.78 -0.51
C GLN A 116 -9.80 5.26 0.95
N GLY A 117 -8.69 5.23 1.69
CA GLY A 117 -8.65 5.71 3.07
C GLY A 117 -8.97 7.21 3.20
N LEU A 118 -8.39 8.04 2.33
CA LEU A 118 -8.60 9.49 2.32
C LEU A 118 -10.03 9.86 1.87
N GLU A 119 -10.60 9.16 0.89
CA GLU A 119 -12.00 9.33 0.48
C GLU A 119 -12.95 8.97 1.61
N GLN A 120 -12.69 7.86 2.30
CA GLN A 120 -13.45 7.45 3.47
C GLN A 120 -13.32 8.47 4.61
N TRP A 121 -12.11 9.01 4.84
CA TRP A 121 -11.83 10.04 5.83
C TRP A 121 -12.69 11.30 5.60
N VAL A 122 -12.70 11.81 4.37
CA VAL A 122 -13.52 12.97 3.97
C VAL A 122 -15.00 12.66 4.06
N HIS A 123 -15.43 11.46 3.64
CA HIS A 123 -16.83 11.06 3.66
C HIS A 123 -17.39 11.00 5.09
N GLN A 124 -16.60 10.51 6.04
CA GLN A 124 -16.97 10.43 7.45
C GLN A 124 -16.91 11.79 8.16
N ARG A 125 -16.08 12.71 7.67
CA ARG A 125 -15.82 14.02 8.27
C ARG A 125 -15.99 15.15 7.26
N PRO A 126 -17.18 15.36 6.68
CA PRO A 126 -17.36 16.39 5.65
C PRO A 126 -17.02 17.81 6.12
N GLY A 127 -17.06 18.07 7.44
CA GLY A 127 -16.73 19.36 8.04
C GLY A 127 -15.26 19.77 7.98
N ILE A 128 -14.33 18.84 7.70
CA ILE A 128 -12.90 19.15 7.59
C ILE A 128 -12.55 19.76 6.22
N VAL A 129 -13.41 19.52 5.23
CA VAL A 129 -13.17 19.94 3.84
C VAL A 129 -13.26 21.48 3.77
N PRO A 130 -12.23 22.16 3.25
CA PRO A 130 -12.23 23.61 3.15
C PRO A 130 -13.41 24.13 2.33
N ALA A 131 -14.03 25.22 2.79
CA ALA A 131 -15.17 25.84 2.11
C ALA A 131 -14.89 26.19 0.62
N ALA A 132 -13.62 26.43 0.26
CA ALA A 132 -13.19 26.71 -1.11
C ALA A 132 -13.39 25.54 -2.08
N ILE A 133 -13.40 24.29 -1.58
CA ILE A 133 -13.59 23.07 -2.39
C ILE A 133 -14.81 22.25 -1.94
N ALA A 134 -15.48 22.66 -0.87
CA ALA A 134 -16.65 21.97 -0.34
C ALA A 134 -17.81 21.98 -1.36
N GLY A 135 -18.41 20.81 -1.59
CA GLY A 135 -19.47 20.63 -2.60
C GLY A 135 -18.97 20.44 -4.03
N ASP A 136 -17.67 20.60 -4.30
CA ASP A 136 -17.04 20.27 -5.58
C ASP A 136 -16.33 18.91 -5.48
N ALA A 137 -17.02 17.86 -5.94
CA ALA A 137 -16.49 16.50 -5.90
C ALA A 137 -15.20 16.33 -6.73
N ALA A 138 -15.03 17.10 -7.81
CA ALA A 138 -13.83 17.03 -8.64
C ALA A 138 -12.64 17.67 -7.92
N ALA A 139 -12.84 18.82 -7.26
CA ALA A 139 -11.82 19.47 -6.46
C ALA A 139 -11.38 18.62 -5.26
N VAL A 140 -12.33 17.97 -4.57
CA VAL A 140 -12.02 17.03 -3.48
C VAL A 140 -11.23 15.82 -4.00
N SER A 141 -11.65 15.24 -5.13
CA SER A 141 -10.93 14.12 -5.76
C SER A 141 -9.50 14.49 -6.14
N LEU A 142 -9.28 15.71 -6.64
CA LEU A 142 -7.94 16.23 -6.95
C LEU A 142 -7.08 16.37 -5.68
N ALA A 143 -7.66 16.86 -4.58
CA ALA A 143 -6.94 16.98 -3.30
C ALA A 143 -6.57 15.60 -2.70
N VAL A 144 -7.48 14.62 -2.80
CA VAL A 144 -7.22 13.23 -2.43
C VAL A 144 -6.08 12.65 -3.27
N ALA A 145 -6.13 12.81 -4.59
CA ALA A 145 -5.11 12.29 -5.49
C ALA A 145 -3.73 12.91 -5.20
N TYR A 146 -3.68 14.22 -4.93
CA TYR A 146 -2.46 14.91 -4.53
C TYR A 146 -1.88 14.34 -3.23
N ALA A 147 -2.71 14.18 -2.19
CA ALA A 147 -2.27 13.64 -0.91
C ALA A 147 -1.78 12.18 -1.05
N ALA A 148 -2.54 11.31 -1.72
CA ALA A 148 -2.16 9.92 -1.93
C ALA A 148 -0.84 9.79 -2.70
N ALA A 149 -0.69 10.48 -3.83
CA ALA A 149 0.53 10.43 -4.63
C ALA A 149 1.74 11.02 -3.88
N GLY A 150 1.53 12.09 -3.11
CA GLY A 150 2.55 12.70 -2.25
C GLY A 150 3.05 11.74 -1.17
N THR A 151 2.14 11.05 -0.47
CA THR A 151 2.49 10.04 0.54
C THR A 151 3.26 8.86 -0.08
N VAL A 152 2.84 8.36 -1.25
CA VAL A 152 3.61 7.31 -1.96
C VAL A 152 5.03 7.77 -2.29
N GLY A 153 5.19 9.00 -2.78
CA GLY A 153 6.52 9.57 -3.05
C GLY A 153 7.38 9.69 -1.79
N ALA A 154 6.78 10.09 -0.66
CA ALA A 154 7.48 10.15 0.61
C ALA A 154 7.89 8.76 1.13
N ILE A 155 7.04 7.74 0.94
CA ILE A 155 7.36 6.33 1.24
C ILE A 155 8.55 5.85 0.41
N GLU A 156 8.56 6.14 -0.90
CA GLU A 156 9.67 5.77 -1.79
C GLU A 156 10.99 6.42 -1.36
N GLU A 157 10.96 7.66 -0.88
CA GLU A 157 12.14 8.32 -0.31
C GLU A 157 12.56 7.69 1.01
N TRP A 158 11.61 7.41 1.90
CA TRP A 158 11.91 6.84 3.20
C TRP A 158 12.50 5.41 3.10
N LEU A 159 12.03 4.60 2.13
CA LEU A 159 12.57 3.26 1.83
C LEU A 159 14.06 3.27 1.47
N ARG A 160 14.61 4.40 1.01
CA ARG A 160 16.05 4.56 0.71
C ARG A 160 16.90 4.74 1.98
N THR A 161 16.28 5.05 3.10
CA THR A 161 16.94 5.22 4.41
C THR A 161 16.94 3.91 5.20
N ASP A 162 17.51 3.92 6.40
CA ASP A 162 17.40 2.81 7.36
C ASP A 162 16.01 2.70 8.00
N MET A 163 15.14 3.69 7.82
CA MET A 163 13.79 3.78 8.37
C MET A 163 13.74 3.74 9.90
N ALA A 164 14.79 4.22 10.57
CA ALA A 164 14.92 4.13 12.04
C ALA A 164 13.86 4.97 12.78
N ASP A 165 13.55 6.17 12.26
CA ASP A 165 12.70 7.15 12.96
C ASP A 165 11.31 7.26 12.31
N LEU A 166 10.41 6.38 12.74
CA LEU A 166 9.00 6.36 12.30
C LEU A 166 8.26 7.64 12.72
N ASP A 167 8.49 8.13 13.94
CA ASP A 167 7.80 9.30 14.48
C ASP A 167 8.11 10.55 13.66
N ARG A 168 9.39 10.73 13.31
CA ARG A 168 9.83 11.80 12.42
C ARG A 168 9.24 11.65 11.02
N ALA A 169 9.19 10.44 10.47
CA ALA A 169 8.62 10.21 9.14
C ALA A 169 7.15 10.63 9.09
N VAL A 170 6.34 10.18 10.08
CA VAL A 170 4.94 10.61 10.23
C VAL A 170 4.84 12.13 10.34
N ALA A 171 5.62 12.75 11.23
CA ALA A 171 5.56 14.19 11.46
C ALA A 171 5.91 14.99 10.20
N VAL A 172 6.93 14.58 9.45
CA VAL A 172 7.35 15.25 8.21
C VAL A 172 6.27 15.15 7.13
N ILE A 173 5.68 13.96 6.93
CA ILE A 173 4.64 13.77 5.91
C ILE A 173 3.38 14.58 6.25
N LEU A 174 2.94 14.54 7.51
CA LEU A 174 1.79 15.34 7.95
C LEU A 174 2.06 16.85 7.83
N THR A 175 3.27 17.31 8.13
CA THR A 175 3.65 18.73 7.98
C THR A 175 3.69 19.17 6.51
N ALA A 176 4.09 18.28 5.59
CA ALA A 176 4.11 18.55 4.16
C ALA A 176 2.71 18.51 3.51
N SER A 177 1.73 17.90 4.19
CA SER A 177 0.35 17.79 3.72
C SER A 177 -0.48 19.05 4.03
N ALA A 178 -1.66 19.15 3.41
CA ALA A 178 -2.57 20.26 3.70
C ALA A 178 -3.13 20.16 5.13
N GLY A 179 -2.99 21.22 5.94
CA GLY A 179 -3.33 21.17 7.37
C GLY A 179 -4.78 20.79 7.70
N TRP A 180 -5.72 20.97 6.76
CA TRP A 180 -7.12 20.61 6.96
C TRP A 180 -7.37 19.09 7.06
N TRP A 181 -6.43 18.25 6.61
CA TRP A 181 -6.51 16.80 6.81
C TRP A 181 -6.49 16.41 8.30
N GLN A 182 -5.94 17.28 9.15
CA GLN A 182 -5.74 17.05 10.58
C GLN A 182 -6.87 17.64 11.45
N LEU A 183 -7.91 18.22 10.84
CA LEU A 183 -9.06 18.82 11.52
C LEU A 183 -10.15 17.79 11.89
#